data_AF-A1ARM0-F1
#
_entry.id   AF-A1ARM0-F1
#
_cell.length_a   1.000
_cell.length_b   1.000
_cell.length_c   1.000
_cell.angle_alpha   90.00
_cell.angle_beta   90.00
_cell.angle_gamma   90.00
#
_symmetry.space_group_name_H-M   'P 1'
#
loop_
_entity.id
_entity.type
_entity.pdbx_description
1 polymer ?
#
loop_
_entity_poly.entity_id
_entity_poly.type
_entity_poly.pdbx_seq_one_letter_code
_entity_poly.pdbx_strand_id
1 'polypeptide(L)'
;MQRLQGKGGTVMTPEETTRQAGLIVASLQGLSQREALAILARAMTSVLEHHAPGREEFDQPCPTVNPYLRRKPSGQVGIIDSDLEMKAFLHRLGDEYRTIGQIRQMLITTFGAKRAPSESSIHRYLQKIARQQDVNQEGRK
;
A
#
# COMPACT_ATOMS: atom_id res chain seq x y z
N MET A 1 36.66 -0.99 8.35
CA MET A 1 35.36 -0.27 8.31
C MET A 1 35.18 0.32 6.92
N GLN A 2 34.40 -0.35 6.05
CA GLN A 2 34.10 0.12 4.69
C GLN A 2 32.87 1.04 4.72
N ARG A 3 33.01 2.25 4.16
CA ARG A 3 31.92 3.22 3.99
C ARG A 3 31.10 2.84 2.75
N LEU A 4 29.81 2.59 2.95
CA LEU A 4 28.83 2.43 1.87
C LEU A 4 28.65 3.78 1.16
N GLN A 5 29.01 3.84 -0.12
CA GLN A 5 28.68 4.95 -1.00
C GLN A 5 27.27 4.72 -1.56
N GLY A 6 26.30 5.53 -1.12
CA GLY A 6 25.01 5.63 -1.80
C GLY A 6 25.21 6.29 -3.17
N LYS A 7 24.84 5.59 -4.25
CA LYS A 7 24.79 6.14 -5.60
C LYS A 7 23.67 7.20 -5.66
N GLY A 8 24.06 8.48 -5.70
CA GLY A 8 23.16 9.57 -6.07
C GLY A 8 22.78 9.42 -7.55
N GLY A 9 21.48 9.32 -7.83
CA GLY A 9 20.98 9.39 -9.20
C GLY A 9 21.17 10.79 -9.77
N THR A 10 21.96 10.92 -10.82
CA THR A 10 22.12 12.17 -11.56
C THR A 10 20.79 12.53 -12.22
N VAL A 11 20.24 13.69 -11.90
CA VAL A 11 19.03 14.20 -12.56
C VAL A 11 19.41 14.53 -14.02
N MET A 12 18.86 13.80 -14.99
CA MET A 12 19.06 14.09 -16.41
C MET A 12 18.42 15.42 -16.79
N THR A 13 19.10 16.18 -17.64
CA THR A 13 18.56 17.42 -18.21
C THR A 13 17.43 17.12 -19.21
N PRO A 14 16.57 18.09 -19.52
CA PRO A 14 15.50 17.90 -20.50
C PRO A 14 16.00 17.49 -21.90
N GLU A 15 17.16 18.01 -22.31
CA GLU A 15 17.78 17.68 -23.60
C GLU A 15 18.28 16.23 -23.63
N GLU A 16 18.92 15.76 -22.56
CA GLU A 16 19.37 14.37 -22.42
C GLU A 16 18.20 13.39 -22.38
N THR A 17 17.11 13.77 -21.71
CA THR A 17 15.88 12.96 -21.65
C THR A 17 15.28 12.78 -23.05
N THR A 18 15.22 13.86 -23.82
CA THR A 18 14.70 13.84 -25.20
C THR A 18 15.58 13.00 -26.12
N ARG A 19 16.90 13.12 -25.99
CA ARG A 19 17.86 12.30 -26.72
C ARG A 19 17.71 10.81 -26.39
N GLN A 20 17.56 10.47 -25.12
CA GLN A 20 17.41 9.09 -24.67
C GLN A 20 16.08 8.48 -25.14
N ALA A 21 15.00 9.25 -25.13
CA ALA A 21 13.72 8.84 -25.72
C ALA A 21 13.85 8.53 -27.22
N GLY A 22 14.61 9.33 -27.97
CA GLY A 22 14.91 9.07 -29.38
C GLY A 22 15.63 7.74 -29.61
N LEU A 23 16.59 7.39 -28.75
CA LEU A 23 17.31 6.10 -28.83
C LEU A 23 16.40 4.91 -28.55
N ILE A 24 15.48 5.03 -27.59
CA ILE A 24 14.49 3.99 -27.28
C ILE A 24 13.57 3.79 -28.48
N VAL A 25 13.07 4.87 -29.07
CA VAL A 25 12.20 4.81 -30.27
C VAL A 25 12.93 4.16 -31.44
N ALA A 26 14.18 4.55 -31.71
CA ALA A 26 15.00 3.93 -32.76
C ALA A 26 15.20 2.42 -32.53
N SER A 27 15.38 2.00 -31.27
CA SER A 27 15.56 0.59 -30.90
C SER A 27 14.28 -0.25 -31.04
N LEU A 28 13.12 0.39 -31.14
CA LEU A 28 11.83 -0.27 -31.35
C LEU A 28 11.44 -0.31 -32.84
N GLN A 29 12.21 0.33 -33.73
CA GLN A 29 11.96 0.29 -35.16
C GLN A 29 12.19 -1.13 -35.71
N GLY A 30 11.21 -1.65 -36.44
CA GLY A 30 11.24 -3.01 -37.00
C GLY A 30 10.51 -4.07 -36.18
N LEU A 31 10.04 -3.72 -34.98
CA LEU A 31 9.14 -4.58 -34.21
C LEU A 31 7.68 -4.33 -34.57
N SER A 32 6.83 -5.35 -34.40
CA SER A 32 5.39 -5.12 -34.48
C SER A 32 4.95 -4.22 -33.31
N GLN A 33 3.88 -3.44 -33.53
CA GLN A 33 3.33 -2.55 -32.50
C GLN A 33 3.06 -3.28 -31.18
N ARG A 34 2.60 -4.54 -31.25
CA ARG A 34 2.32 -5.37 -30.09
C ARG A 34 3.58 -5.74 -29.31
N GLU A 35 4.67 -6.07 -30.00
CA GLU A 35 5.94 -6.42 -29.37
C GLU A 35 6.60 -5.18 -28.73
N ALA A 36 6.57 -4.05 -29.43
CA ALA A 36 7.07 -2.79 -28.88
C ALA A 36 6.35 -2.41 -27.59
N LEU A 37 5.02 -2.53 -27.55
CA LEU A 37 4.23 -2.28 -26.34
C LEU A 37 4.56 -3.27 -25.22
N ALA A 38 4.74 -4.56 -25.53
CA ALA A 38 5.09 -5.56 -24.53
C ALA A 38 6.46 -5.30 -23.89
N ILE A 39 7.45 -4.89 -24.68
CA ILE A 39 8.79 -4.54 -24.21
C ILE A 39 8.74 -3.30 -23.33
N LEU A 40 8.04 -2.25 -23.76
CA LEU A 40 7.86 -1.03 -22.97
C LEU A 40 7.15 -1.33 -21.64
N ALA A 41 6.09 -2.14 -21.66
CA ALA A 41 5.38 -2.55 -20.45
C ALA A 41 6.32 -3.29 -19.49
N ARG A 42 7.10 -4.26 -19.99
CA ARG A 42 8.10 -5.01 -19.20
C ARG A 42 9.16 -4.08 -18.60
N ALA A 43 9.66 -3.12 -19.38
CA ALA A 43 10.65 -2.16 -18.93
C ALA A 43 10.08 -1.25 -17.83
N MET A 44 8.85 -0.75 -17.99
CA MET A 44 8.16 0.04 -16.95
C MET A 44 7.94 -0.78 -15.68
N THR A 45 7.50 -2.04 -15.77
CA THR A 45 7.35 -2.92 -14.61
C THR A 45 8.69 -3.13 -13.91
N SER A 46 9.78 -3.38 -14.66
CA SER A 46 11.12 -3.54 -14.09
C SER A 46 11.58 -2.27 -13.38
N VAL A 47 11.38 -1.09 -13.99
CA VAL A 47 11.69 0.20 -13.34
C VAL A 47 10.89 0.36 -12.06
N LEU A 48 9.59 0.05 -12.07
CA LEU A 48 8.74 0.13 -10.88
C LEU A 48 9.14 -0.87 -9.79
N GLU A 49 9.59 -2.08 -10.15
CA GLU A 49 10.12 -3.07 -9.21
C GLU A 49 11.44 -2.62 -8.59
N HIS A 50 12.35 -2.04 -9.37
CA HIS A 50 13.68 -1.62 -8.92
C HIS A 50 13.69 -0.24 -8.23
N HIS A 51 12.74 0.64 -8.58
CA HIS A 51 12.59 1.98 -8.02
C HIS A 51 11.41 2.12 -7.08
N ALA A 52 10.71 1.06 -6.68
CA ALA A 52 9.73 1.13 -5.60
C ALA A 52 10.41 1.68 -4.34
N PRO A 53 10.27 2.98 -4.02
CA PRO A 53 10.84 3.56 -2.82
C PRO A 53 9.80 3.26 -1.74
N GLY A 54 9.80 2.04 -1.24
CA GLY A 54 8.71 1.60 -0.38
C GLY A 54 8.79 0.23 0.25
N ARG A 55 9.88 -0.53 0.07
CA ARG A 55 10.05 -1.80 0.81
C ARG A 55 11.25 -1.88 1.75
N GLU A 56 12.16 -0.92 1.76
CA GLU A 56 13.38 -1.03 2.59
C GLU A 56 13.46 -0.08 3.81
N GLU A 57 12.52 0.86 4.00
CA GLU A 57 12.51 1.71 5.21
C GLU A 57 11.62 1.20 6.35
N PHE A 58 10.91 0.08 6.18
CA PHE A 58 10.14 -0.56 7.24
C PHE A 58 10.83 -1.79 7.87
N ASP A 59 12.11 -2.00 7.55
CA ASP A 59 12.92 -3.06 8.15
C ASP A 59 13.90 -2.53 9.21
N GLN A 60 13.63 -1.35 9.77
CA GLN A 60 13.97 -1.17 11.17
C GLN A 60 13.17 -2.23 11.94
N PRO A 61 13.81 -3.15 12.69
CA PRO A 61 13.07 -3.95 13.65
C PRO A 61 12.38 -2.94 14.57
N CYS A 62 11.09 -2.72 14.35
CA CYS A 62 10.24 -2.02 15.28
C CYS A 62 10.52 -2.69 16.63
N PRO A 63 10.92 -1.95 17.68
CA PRO A 63 11.21 -2.56 18.97
C PRO A 63 10.02 -3.44 19.30
N THR A 64 10.33 -4.72 19.44
CA THR A 64 9.40 -5.83 19.56
C THR A 64 8.58 -5.57 20.81
N VAL A 65 7.50 -4.81 20.64
CA VAL A 65 6.41 -4.57 21.59
C VAL A 65 6.92 -4.25 23.00
N ASN A 66 6.94 -2.97 23.39
CA ASN A 66 7.30 -2.54 24.75
C ASN A 66 6.74 -3.53 25.80
N PRO A 67 7.59 -4.25 26.56
CA PRO A 67 7.16 -5.33 27.46
C PRO A 67 6.28 -4.83 28.62
N TYR A 68 6.27 -3.51 28.86
CA TYR A 68 5.41 -2.85 29.84
C TYR A 68 4.06 -2.40 29.27
N LEU A 69 3.86 -2.45 27.94
CA LEU A 69 2.52 -2.34 27.37
C LEU A 69 1.77 -3.63 27.67
N ARG A 70 1.01 -3.62 28.77
CA ARG A 70 -0.02 -4.62 29.04
C ARG A 70 -0.91 -4.72 27.81
N ARG A 71 -0.68 -5.74 26.98
CA ARG A 71 -1.61 -6.09 25.91
C ARG A 71 -2.96 -6.26 26.60
N LYS A 72 -3.98 -5.57 26.09
CA LYS A 72 -5.36 -5.86 26.48
C LYS A 72 -5.53 -7.38 26.39
N PRO A 73 -6.08 -8.03 27.42
CA PRO A 73 -6.18 -9.49 27.45
C PRO A 73 -6.79 -9.96 26.12
N SER A 74 -6.19 -11.00 25.54
CA SER A 74 -6.68 -11.67 24.35
C SER A 74 -8.15 -12.03 24.57
N GLY A 75 -9.05 -11.25 23.96
CA GLY A 75 -10.48 -11.29 24.25
C GLY A 75 -11.17 -9.92 24.28
N GLN A 76 -10.45 -8.80 24.36
CA GLN A 76 -11.08 -7.48 24.14
C GLN A 76 -11.43 -7.29 22.66
N VAL A 77 -12.71 -7.44 22.38
CA VAL A 77 -13.35 -7.11 21.11
C VAL A 77 -13.12 -5.62 20.83
N GLY A 78 -12.57 -5.28 19.66
CA GLY A 78 -12.35 -3.88 19.27
C GLY A 78 -13.69 -3.14 19.16
N ILE A 79 -13.69 -1.81 19.32
CA ILE A 79 -14.91 -0.97 19.28
C ILE A 79 -15.76 -1.26 18.02
N ILE A 80 -15.09 -1.50 16.89
CA ILE A 80 -15.73 -1.84 15.62
C ILE A 80 -16.29 -3.28 15.64
N ASP A 81 -15.57 -4.24 16.23
CA ASP A 81 -16.05 -5.62 16.32
C ASP A 81 -17.24 -5.77 17.30
N SER A 82 -17.34 -4.89 18.31
CA SER A 82 -18.46 -4.87 19.26
C SER A 82 -19.71 -4.19 18.70
N ASP A 83 -19.58 -3.42 17.63
CA ASP A 83 -20.65 -2.64 17.02
C ASP A 83 -21.07 -3.26 15.68
N LEU A 84 -22.14 -4.05 15.70
CA LEU A 84 -22.63 -4.79 14.54
C LEU A 84 -23.04 -3.87 13.38
N GLU A 85 -23.62 -2.70 13.66
CA GLU A 85 -24.05 -1.74 12.63
C GLU A 85 -22.84 -1.10 11.96
N MET A 86 -21.86 -0.68 12.75
CA MET A 86 -20.63 -0.07 12.25
C MET A 86 -19.80 -1.07 11.45
N LYS A 87 -19.71 -2.30 11.94
CA LYS A 87 -19.11 -3.42 11.21
C LYS A 87 -19.80 -3.62 9.86
N ALA A 88 -21.12 -3.75 9.84
CA ALA A 88 -21.88 -3.92 8.60
C ALA A 88 -21.67 -2.75 7.63
N PHE A 89 -21.60 -1.52 8.13
CA PHE A 89 -21.32 -0.34 7.32
C PHE A 89 -19.93 -0.40 6.67
N LEU A 90 -18.89 -0.74 7.43
CA LEU A 90 -17.53 -0.89 6.91
C LEU A 90 -17.39 -2.04 5.91
N HIS A 91 -18.12 -3.14 6.11
CA HIS A 91 -18.13 -4.24 5.13
C HIS A 91 -18.86 -3.88 3.83
N ARG A 92 -19.84 -2.97 3.86
CA ARG A 92 -20.53 -2.48 2.66
C ARG A 92 -19.71 -1.46 1.87
N LEU A 93 -18.80 -0.74 2.53
CA LEU A 93 -17.94 0.27 1.91
C LEU A 93 -17.07 -0.31 0.77
N GLY A 94 -16.75 -1.61 0.82
CA GLY A 94 -16.23 -2.38 -0.32
C GLY A 94 -15.00 -1.79 -1.01
N ASP A 95 -14.68 -2.29 -2.20
CA ASP A 95 -13.47 -2.01 -3.00
C ASP A 95 -13.33 -0.56 -3.50
N GLU A 96 -14.10 0.37 -2.94
CA GLU A 96 -13.99 1.79 -3.27
C GLU A 96 -12.72 2.40 -2.67
N TYR A 97 -11.90 3.02 -3.52
CA TYR A 97 -10.70 3.74 -3.08
C TYR A 97 -11.08 4.93 -2.19
N ARG A 98 -11.03 4.72 -0.87
CA ARG A 98 -11.31 5.74 0.14
C ARG A 98 -10.17 5.83 1.14
N THR A 99 -9.80 7.04 1.51
CA THR A 99 -8.79 7.26 2.55
C THR A 99 -9.38 6.98 3.94
N ILE A 100 -8.52 6.67 4.90
CA ILE A 100 -8.93 6.42 6.29
C ILE A 100 -9.68 7.65 6.87
N GLY A 101 -9.23 8.86 6.52
CA GLY A 101 -9.89 10.11 6.93
C GLY A 101 -11.30 10.24 6.35
N GLN A 102 -11.51 9.86 5.08
CA GLN A 102 -12.84 9.84 4.46
C GLN A 102 -13.76 8.82 5.13
N ILE A 103 -13.26 7.61 5.40
CA ILE A 103 -14.02 6.57 6.10
C ILE A 103 -14.42 7.06 7.50
N ARG A 104 -13.49 7.69 8.23
CA ARG A 104 -13.79 8.29 9.53
C ARG A 104 -14.86 9.37 9.43
N GLN A 105 -14.77 10.25 8.44
CA GLN A 105 -15.77 11.30 8.26
C GLN A 105 -17.17 10.71 7.99
N MET A 106 -17.25 9.66 7.16
CA MET A 106 -18.51 8.94 6.93
C MET A 106 -19.06 8.31 8.21
N LEU A 107 -18.20 7.67 9.01
CA LEU A 107 -18.60 7.11 10.31
C LEU A 107 -19.10 8.20 11.28
N ILE A 108 -18.49 9.38 11.28
CA ILE A 108 -18.96 10.53 12.07
C ILE A 108 -20.32 11.00 11.57
N THR A 109 -20.51 11.12 10.25
CA THR A 109 -21.78 11.53 9.65
C THR A 109 -22.91 10.53 9.93
N THR A 110 -22.63 9.23 9.89
CA THR A 110 -23.64 8.18 10.06
C THR A 110 -23.93 7.86 11.53
N PHE A 111 -22.91 7.79 12.39
CA PHE A 111 -23.04 7.29 13.77
C PHE A 111 -22.73 8.33 14.85
N GLY A 112 -22.24 9.51 14.46
CA GLY A 112 -21.86 10.59 15.36
C GLY A 112 -20.41 10.52 15.84
N ALA A 113 -19.82 11.70 16.12
CA ALA A 113 -18.41 11.83 16.49
C ALA A 113 -18.01 11.08 17.77
N LYS A 114 -18.94 10.88 18.70
CA LYS A 114 -18.68 10.17 19.97
C LYS A 114 -18.58 8.65 19.80
N ARG A 115 -19.26 8.09 18.78
CA ARG A 115 -19.28 6.66 18.48
C ARG A 115 -18.21 6.29 17.44
N ALA A 116 -17.79 7.26 16.61
CA ALA A 116 -16.80 7.04 15.58
C ALA A 116 -15.42 6.66 16.17
N PRO A 117 -14.83 5.54 15.72
CA PRO A 117 -13.51 5.10 16.16
C PRO A 117 -12.40 6.04 15.65
N SER A 118 -11.23 5.95 16.28
CA SER A 118 -10.04 6.66 15.81
C SER A 118 -9.54 6.11 14.47
N GLU A 119 -8.80 6.93 13.72
CA GLU A 119 -8.20 6.52 12.44
C GLU A 119 -7.32 5.27 12.57
N SER A 120 -6.52 5.19 13.65
CA SER A 120 -5.71 4.00 13.92
C SER A 120 -6.54 2.74 14.17
N SER A 121 -7.73 2.88 14.76
CA SER A 121 -8.63 1.74 14.99
C SER A 121 -9.27 1.27 13.68
N ILE A 122 -9.65 2.19 12.81
CA ILE A 122 -10.15 1.91 11.46
C ILE A 122 -9.07 1.20 10.64
N HIS A 123 -7.85 1.73 10.64
CA HIS A 123 -6.71 1.14 9.93
C HIS A 123 -6.45 -0.31 10.34
N ARG A 124 -6.35 -0.58 11.65
CA ARG A 124 -6.13 -1.93 12.18
C ARG A 124 -7.26 -2.88 11.81
N TYR A 125 -8.50 -2.37 11.78
CA TYR A 125 -9.67 -3.16 11.42
C TYR A 125 -9.68 -3.53 9.93
N LEU A 126 -9.36 -2.60 9.03
CA LEU A 126 -9.25 -2.90 7.59
C LEU A 126 -8.10 -3.88 7.31
N GLN A 127 -6.95 -3.72 7.98
CA GLN A 127 -5.85 -4.68 7.89
C GLN A 127 -6.26 -6.10 8.36
N LYS A 128 -7.08 -6.19 9.41
CA LYS A 128 -7.62 -7.47 9.90
C LYS A 128 -8.52 -8.12 8.84
N ILE A 129 -9.40 -7.37 8.17
CA ILE A 129 -10.28 -7.89 7.11
C ILE A 129 -9.46 -8.40 5.93
N ALA A 130 -8.48 -7.61 5.45
CA ALA A 130 -7.63 -8.01 4.32
C ALA A 130 -6.93 -9.35 4.57
N ARG A 131 -6.31 -9.51 5.74
CA ARG A 131 -5.66 -10.78 6.14
C ARG A 131 -6.64 -11.95 6.22
N GLN A 132 -7.88 -11.73 6.62
CA GLN A 132 -8.91 -12.78 6.68
C GLN A 132 -9.38 -13.21 5.28
N GLN A 133 -9.39 -12.28 4.32
CA GLN A 133 -9.71 -12.58 2.92
C GLN A 133 -8.61 -13.41 2.27
N ASP A 134 -7.34 -13.09 2.53
CA ASP A 134 -6.19 -13.83 1.99
C ASP A 134 -6.16 -15.29 2.51
N VAL A 135 -6.32 -15.48 3.83
CA VAL A 135 -6.34 -16.82 4.45
C VAL A 135 -7.52 -17.67 3.95
N ASN A 136 -8.68 -17.07 3.71
CA ASN A 136 -9.84 -17.79 3.16
C ASN A 136 -9.69 -18.17 1.68
N GLN A 137 -8.80 -17.50 0.92
CA GLN A 137 -8.52 -17.87 -0.47
C GLN A 137 -7.48 -18.99 -0.58
N GLU A 138 -6.51 -19.07 0.35
CA GLU A 138 -5.50 -20.14 0.36
C GLU A 138 -6.05 -21.48 0.86
N GLY A 139 -7.06 -21.49 1.73
CA GLY A 139 -7.71 -22.73 2.21
C GLY A 139 -8.67 -23.41 1.22
N ARG A 140 -8.78 -22.91 -0.02
CA ARG A 140 -9.63 -23.47 -1.08
C ARG A 140 -8.86 -24.09 -2.25
N LYS A 141 -7.53 -24.25 -2.11
CA LYS A 141 -6.69 -24.93 -3.11
C LYS A 141 -6.39 -26.36 -2.69
#